data_AF-A0A3P8IE05-F1
#
_entry.id   AF-A0A3P8IE05-F1
#
_cell.length_a   1.000
_cell.length_b   1.000
_cell.length_c   1.000
_cell.angle_alpha   90.00
_cell.angle_beta   90.00
_cell.angle_gamma   90.00
#
_symmetry.space_group_name_H-M   'P 1'
#
loop_
_entity.id
_entity.type
_entity.pdbx_description
1 polymer ?
#
loop_
_entity_poly.entity_id
_entity_poly.type
_entity_poly.pdbx_seq_one_letter_code
_entity_poly.pdbx_strand_id
1 'polypeptide(L)'
;MPGLITGAAEHNKGLGAQFLSLVADCRLLAYVVDVGTLWLSGEAHPNITDRATWLKDQIIQQLAMLQHELGTFDSKLTDRRRCLVVGSKMDLVVPYMNDSNGRHNLWSTVQKAINKATLDMGLLDATNLDRVLLISARRGDNIDALVRCIQQHVRDICKMSNDESS
;
A
#
# COMPACT_ATOMS: atom_id res chain seq x y z
N MET A 1 10.08 5.72 4.35
CA MET A 1 10.89 4.50 4.44
C MET A 1 11.98 4.59 3.38
N PRO A 2 13.27 4.71 3.74
CA PRO A 2 14.34 4.65 2.73
C PRO A 2 14.63 3.18 2.39
N GLY A 3 14.53 2.84 1.09
CA GLY A 3 15.38 1.80 0.49
C GLY A 3 14.88 0.34 0.52
N LEU A 4 13.71 0.04 -0.04
CA LEU A 4 13.62 -1.14 -0.90
C LEU A 4 13.91 -0.64 -2.31
N ILE A 5 15.18 -0.75 -2.70
CA ILE A 5 15.63 -0.50 -4.07
C ILE A 5 15.64 -1.83 -4.80
N THR A 6 15.25 -1.79 -6.07
CA THR A 6 15.25 -2.96 -6.95
C THR A 6 16.54 -3.76 -6.80
N GLY A 7 16.40 -5.03 -6.42
CA GLY A 7 17.53 -5.95 -6.25
C GLY A 7 18.11 -6.00 -4.84
N ALA A 8 17.46 -5.39 -3.84
CA ALA A 8 17.84 -5.51 -2.43
C ALA A 8 17.88 -6.97 -1.95
N ALA A 9 16.95 -7.80 -2.42
CA ALA A 9 16.91 -9.23 -2.13
C ALA A 9 17.86 -10.05 -3.02
N GLU A 10 17.94 -9.74 -4.32
CA GLU A 10 18.69 -10.54 -5.30
C GLU A 10 20.22 -10.34 -5.23
N HIS A 11 20.70 -9.14 -4.86
CA HIS A 11 22.12 -8.81 -4.94
C HIS A 11 22.87 -8.92 -3.61
N ASN A 12 22.19 -9.22 -2.49
CA ASN A 12 22.78 -9.39 -1.16
C ASN A 12 23.75 -8.25 -0.74
N LYS A 13 23.62 -7.05 -1.33
CA LYS A 13 24.51 -5.90 -1.10
C LYS A 13 23.90 -5.00 -0.03
N GLY A 14 24.26 -5.20 1.24
CA GLY A 14 24.18 -4.24 2.37
C GLY A 14 22.83 -3.52 2.64
N LEU A 15 22.52 -3.21 3.91
CA LEU A 15 21.29 -2.53 4.39
C LEU A 15 19.93 -3.15 4.00
N GLY A 16 19.70 -3.60 2.76
CA GLY A 16 18.48 -4.25 2.28
C GLY A 16 18.22 -5.61 2.93
N ALA A 17 19.20 -6.53 2.95
CA ALA A 17 19.04 -7.82 3.64
C ALA A 17 18.94 -7.66 5.18
N GLN A 18 19.68 -6.70 5.76
CA GLN A 18 19.56 -6.39 7.21
C GLN A 18 18.20 -5.78 7.53
N PHE A 19 17.67 -4.91 6.67
CA PHE A 19 16.34 -4.34 6.79
C PHE A 19 15.27 -5.42 6.64
N LEU A 20 15.37 -6.26 5.63
CA LEU A 20 14.44 -7.37 5.40
C LEU A 20 14.44 -8.36 6.57
N SER A 21 15.59 -8.60 7.20
CA SER A 21 15.68 -9.38 8.44
C SER A 21 14.92 -8.74 9.62
N LEU A 22 14.90 -7.41 9.74
CA LEU A 22 14.11 -6.73 10.78
C LEU A 22 12.61 -6.78 10.46
N VAL A 23 12.27 -6.74 9.17
CA VAL A 23 10.89 -6.85 8.68
C VAL A 23 10.37 -8.28 8.81
N ALA A 24 11.25 -9.29 8.79
CA ALA A 24 10.89 -10.70 8.89
C ALA A 24 10.05 -11.04 10.14
N ASP A 25 10.36 -10.39 11.27
CA ASP A 25 9.69 -10.59 12.55
C ASP A 25 8.44 -9.70 12.74
N CYS A 26 8.09 -8.90 11.73
CA CYS A 26 6.90 -8.05 11.81
C CYS A 26 5.61 -8.87 11.64
N ARG A 27 4.66 -8.65 12.55
CA ARG A 27 3.32 -9.27 12.51
C ARG A 27 2.44 -8.69 11.41
N LEU A 28 2.69 -7.44 11.03
CA LEU A 28 1.96 -6.70 10.01
C LEU A 28 2.96 -5.97 9.11
N LEU A 29 2.71 -6.02 7.81
CA LEU A 29 3.48 -5.38 6.77
C LEU A 29 2.60 -4.39 6.02
N ALA A 30 2.99 -3.11 6.06
CA ALA A 30 2.31 -2.05 5.36
C ALA A 30 3.01 -1.76 4.01
N TYR A 31 2.34 -2.07 2.91
CA TYR A 31 2.74 -1.74 1.56
C TYR A 31 2.35 -0.29 1.28
N VAL A 32 3.32 0.62 1.32
CA VAL A 32 3.08 2.05 1.10
C VAL A 32 3.35 2.41 -0.36
N VAL A 33 2.31 2.88 -1.05
CA VAL A 33 2.34 3.28 -2.46
C VAL A 33 2.22 4.80 -2.57
N ASP A 34 3.11 5.44 -3.32
CA ASP A 34 3.09 6.89 -3.52
C ASP A 34 2.10 7.30 -4.63
N VAL A 35 0.81 7.23 -4.30
CA VAL A 35 -0.27 7.51 -5.27
C VAL A 35 -0.30 8.98 -5.70
N GLY A 36 0.15 9.90 -4.84
CA GLY A 36 0.20 11.32 -5.17
C GLY A 36 1.20 11.64 -6.28
N THR A 37 2.41 11.08 -6.21
CA THR A 37 3.43 11.29 -7.24
C THR A 37 3.05 10.58 -8.55
N LEU A 38 2.47 9.37 -8.46
CA LEU A 38 1.92 8.68 -9.62
C LEU A 38 0.83 9.53 -10.31
N TRP A 39 -0.11 10.08 -9.54
CA TRP A 39 -1.16 10.93 -10.07
C TRP A 39 -0.61 12.10 -10.89
N LEU A 40 0.31 12.89 -10.31
CA LEU A 40 0.94 14.03 -10.99
C LEU A 40 1.71 13.60 -12.25
N SER A 41 2.36 12.44 -12.20
CA SER A 41 3.09 11.90 -13.35
C SER A 41 2.14 11.55 -14.50
N GLY A 42 0.94 11.02 -14.19
CA GLY A 42 -0.11 10.80 -15.16
C GLY A 42 -0.66 12.09 -15.78
N GLU A 43 -0.71 13.19 -15.02
CA GLU A 43 -1.13 14.49 -15.56
C GLU A 43 -0.16 15.05 -16.61
N ALA A 44 1.13 14.75 -16.48
CA ALA A 44 2.16 15.17 -17.42
C ALA A 44 2.13 14.40 -18.76
N HIS A 45 1.34 13.32 -18.88
CA HIS A 45 1.26 12.49 -20.08
C HIS A 45 -0.05 12.75 -20.84
N PRO A 46 -0.01 13.53 -21.95
CA PRO A 46 -1.22 13.95 -22.67
C PRO A 46 -1.97 12.82 -23.36
N ASN A 47 -1.37 11.63 -23.50
CA ASN A 47 -1.94 10.48 -24.20
C ASN A 47 -2.71 9.52 -23.28
N ILE A 48 -2.85 9.82 -21.98
CA ILE A 48 -3.59 8.98 -21.05
C ILE A 48 -5.09 9.32 -21.13
N THR A 49 -5.85 8.46 -21.82
CA THR A 49 -7.30 8.61 -21.99
C THR A 49 -8.09 8.18 -20.76
N ASP A 50 -7.60 7.18 -20.02
CA ASP A 50 -8.20 6.71 -18.77
C ASP A 50 -7.16 6.74 -17.64
N ARG A 51 -7.22 7.81 -16.84
CA ARG A 51 -6.31 8.02 -15.70
C ARG A 51 -6.48 6.98 -14.61
N ALA A 52 -7.69 6.50 -14.36
CA ALA A 52 -7.95 5.56 -13.27
C ALA A 52 -7.33 4.21 -13.59
N THR A 53 -7.46 3.76 -14.84
CA THR A 53 -6.83 2.52 -15.31
C THR A 53 -5.31 2.64 -15.34
N TRP A 54 -4.76 3.74 -15.87
CA TRP A 54 -3.31 3.96 -15.85
C TRP A 54 -2.74 3.97 -14.42
N LEU A 55 -3.39 4.68 -13.50
CA LEU A 55 -2.98 4.72 -12.09
C LEU A 55 -3.01 3.32 -11.48
N LYS A 56 -4.07 2.54 -11.72
CA LYS A 56 -4.19 1.17 -11.26
C LYS A 56 -3.00 0.33 -11.73
N ASP A 57 -2.64 0.41 -13.00
CA ASP A 57 -1.53 -0.38 -13.57
C ASP A 57 -0.18 0.02 -12.97
N GLN A 58 0.04 1.31 -12.70
CA GLN A 58 1.25 1.77 -12.01
C GLN A 58 1.31 1.28 -10.56
N ILE A 59 0.18 1.27 -9.85
CA ILE A 59 0.09 0.70 -8.50
C ILE A 59 0.41 -0.80 -8.52
N ILE A 60 -0.14 -1.54 -9.49
CA ILE A 60 0.14 -2.97 -9.69
C ILE A 60 1.64 -3.19 -9.87
N GLN A 61 2.32 -2.41 -10.72
CA GLN A 61 3.76 -2.54 -10.95
C GLN A 61 4.58 -2.33 -9.68
N GLN A 62 4.24 -1.31 -8.86
CA GLN A 62 4.94 -1.07 -7.59
C GLN A 62 4.69 -2.19 -6.57
N LEU A 63 3.45 -2.65 -6.44
CA LEU A 63 3.12 -3.73 -5.51
C LEU A 63 3.75 -5.06 -5.93
N ALA A 64 3.75 -5.38 -7.23
CA ALA A 64 4.39 -6.59 -7.76
C ALA A 64 5.90 -6.60 -7.49
N MET A 65 6.57 -5.46 -7.67
CA MET A 65 7.99 -5.32 -7.34
C MET A 65 8.23 -5.57 -5.84
N LEU A 66 7.45 -4.95 -4.95
CA LEU A 66 7.57 -5.16 -3.50
C LEU A 66 7.32 -6.63 -3.11
N GLN A 67 6.29 -7.27 -3.66
CA GLN A 67 5.99 -8.67 -3.38
C GLN A 67 7.11 -9.60 -3.89
N HIS A 68 7.65 -9.35 -5.08
CA HIS A 68 8.76 -10.14 -5.63
C HIS A 68 9.99 -10.05 -4.73
N GLU A 69 10.36 -8.84 -4.28
CA GLU A 69 11.52 -8.66 -3.39
C GLU A 69 11.32 -9.32 -2.03
N LEU A 70 10.15 -9.12 -1.40
CA LEU A 70 9.82 -9.74 -0.12
C LEU A 70 9.80 -11.27 -0.23
N GLY A 71 9.15 -11.81 -1.26
CA GLY A 71 9.05 -13.26 -1.48
C GLY A 71 10.37 -13.93 -1.86
N THR A 72 11.26 -13.21 -2.56
CA THR A 72 12.61 -13.68 -2.86
C THR A 72 13.46 -13.79 -1.59
N PHE A 73 13.23 -12.90 -0.62
CA PHE A 73 13.94 -12.94 0.67
C PHE A 73 13.36 -13.98 1.64
N ASP A 74 12.06 -13.94 1.89
CA ASP A 74 11.32 -14.92 2.69
C ASP A 74 9.87 -15.01 2.21
N SER A 75 9.47 -16.18 1.73
CA SER A 75 8.12 -16.42 1.23
C SER A 75 7.03 -16.15 2.28
N LYS A 76 7.33 -16.26 3.58
CA LYS A 76 6.41 -15.94 4.67
C LYS A 76 6.05 -14.45 4.73
N LEU A 77 6.88 -13.56 4.17
CA LEU A 77 6.59 -12.12 4.12
C LEU A 77 5.55 -11.76 3.07
N THR A 78 5.23 -12.69 2.18
CA THR A 78 4.12 -12.54 1.23
C THR A 78 2.78 -13.03 1.80
N ASP A 79 2.75 -13.41 3.09
CA ASP A 79 1.52 -13.81 3.77
C ASP A 79 0.47 -12.69 3.75
N ARG A 80 -0.61 -12.97 3.02
CA ARG A 80 -1.77 -12.09 2.82
C ARG A 80 -2.44 -11.71 4.14
N ARG A 81 -2.36 -12.57 5.16
CA ARG A 81 -2.93 -12.31 6.50
C ARG A 81 -2.22 -11.15 7.19
N ARG A 82 -0.97 -10.86 6.82
CA ARG A 82 -0.14 -9.78 7.41
C ARG A 82 -0.13 -8.52 6.57
N CYS A 83 -0.92 -8.45 5.51
CA CYS A 83 -0.88 -7.36 4.54
C CYS A 83 -1.82 -6.20 4.90
N LEU A 84 -1.27 -4.97 4.82
CA LEU A 84 -1.99 -3.70 4.83
C LEU A 84 -1.50 -2.88 3.63
N VAL A 85 -2.39 -2.27 2.85
CA VAL A 85 -2.00 -1.43 1.70
C VAL A 85 -2.34 0.03 1.99
N VAL A 86 -1.38 0.93 1.78
CA VAL A 86 -1.52 2.35 2.09
C VAL A 86 -1.13 3.21 0.90
N GLY A 87 -2.10 3.90 0.28
CA GLY A 87 -1.82 4.94 -0.71
C GLY A 87 -1.51 6.27 -0.01
N SER A 88 -0.31 6.81 -0.23
CA SER A 88 0.18 8.02 0.43
C SER A 88 0.23 9.25 -0.49
N LYS A 89 0.45 10.42 0.11
CA LYS A 89 0.52 11.73 -0.54
C LYS A 89 -0.77 12.17 -1.24
N MET A 90 -1.93 11.85 -0.67
CA MET A 90 -3.23 12.33 -1.19
C MET A 90 -3.37 13.85 -1.22
N ASP A 91 -2.48 14.59 -0.56
CA ASP A 91 -2.38 16.05 -0.69
C ASP A 91 -1.95 16.54 -2.06
N LEU A 92 -1.33 15.68 -2.87
CA LEU A 92 -0.98 15.98 -4.27
C LEU A 92 -2.14 15.68 -5.23
N VAL A 93 -3.05 14.78 -4.88
CA VAL A 93 -4.21 14.40 -5.71
C VAL A 93 -5.37 15.35 -5.47
N VAL A 94 -5.69 15.56 -4.20
CA VAL A 94 -6.85 16.32 -3.78
C VAL A 94 -6.34 17.69 -3.35
N PRO A 95 -6.53 18.77 -4.12
CA PRO A 95 -6.07 20.10 -3.72
C PRO A 95 -6.86 20.61 -2.50
N TYR A 96 -6.28 21.57 -1.78
CA TYR A 96 -6.94 22.28 -0.68
C TYR A 96 -7.95 23.29 -1.24
N MET A 97 -8.98 22.82 -1.94
CA MET A 97 -10.04 23.68 -2.50
C MET A 97 -11.37 23.38 -1.81
N ASN A 98 -12.24 24.40 -1.71
CA ASN A 98 -13.53 24.33 -1.01
C ASN A 98 -14.61 23.50 -1.73
N ASP A 99 -14.32 22.90 -2.89
CA ASP A 99 -15.26 22.02 -3.59
C ASP A 99 -15.21 20.59 -3.01
N SER A 100 -16.11 20.36 -2.05
CA SER A 100 -16.33 19.08 -1.41
C SER A 100 -16.63 17.96 -2.40
N ASN A 101 -17.32 18.26 -3.51
CA ASN A 101 -17.75 17.25 -4.49
C ASN A 101 -16.58 16.81 -5.38
N GLY A 102 -15.79 17.75 -5.90
CA GLY A 102 -14.56 17.45 -6.64
C GLY A 102 -13.56 16.65 -5.79
N ARG A 103 -13.39 17.04 -4.52
CA ARG A 103 -12.55 16.32 -3.54
C ARG A 103 -13.02 14.88 -3.32
N HIS A 104 -14.31 14.68 -3.07
CA HIS A 104 -14.87 13.34 -2.85
C HIS A 104 -14.72 12.47 -4.11
N ASN A 105 -14.95 13.03 -5.30
CA ASN A 105 -14.82 12.30 -6.56
C ASN A 105 -13.38 11.80 -6.80
N LEU A 106 -12.38 12.68 -6.65
CA LEU A 106 -10.97 12.33 -6.83
C LEU A 106 -10.50 11.29 -5.80
N TRP A 107 -10.86 11.49 -4.52
CA TRP A 107 -10.55 10.50 -3.48
C TRP A 107 -11.16 9.13 -3.81
N SER A 108 -12.44 9.11 -4.20
CA SER A 108 -13.13 7.86 -4.56
C SER A 108 -12.52 7.19 -5.80
N THR A 109 -12.04 7.98 -6.76
CA THR A 109 -11.39 7.47 -7.98
C THR A 109 -10.08 6.78 -7.62
N VAL A 110 -9.23 7.42 -6.81
CA VAL A 110 -7.97 6.80 -6.35
C VAL A 110 -8.24 5.60 -5.46
N GLN A 111 -9.24 5.65 -4.58
CA GLN A 111 -9.61 4.52 -3.72
C GLN A 111 -10.04 3.31 -4.54
N LYS A 112 -10.85 3.52 -5.59
CA LYS A 112 -11.25 2.45 -6.52
C LYS A 112 -10.05 1.88 -7.26
N ALA A 113 -9.13 2.72 -7.72
CA ALA A 113 -7.93 2.26 -8.43
C ALA A 113 -7.04 1.39 -7.53
N ILE A 114 -6.73 1.84 -6.31
CA ILE A 114 -5.88 1.07 -5.37
C ILE A 114 -6.59 -0.21 -4.90
N ASN A 115 -7.90 -0.18 -4.63
CA ASN A 115 -8.66 -1.37 -4.27
C ASN A 115 -8.61 -2.40 -5.40
N LYS A 116 -8.85 -1.97 -6.65
CA LYS A 116 -8.82 -2.86 -7.81
C LYS A 116 -7.42 -3.42 -8.05
N ALA A 117 -6.38 -2.60 -7.97
CA ALA A 117 -4.99 -3.06 -8.07
C ALA A 117 -4.66 -4.13 -7.01
N THR A 118 -5.11 -3.92 -5.77
CA THR A 118 -4.88 -4.85 -4.66
C THR A 118 -5.61 -6.18 -4.86
N LEU A 119 -6.84 -6.13 -5.38
CA LEU A 119 -7.62 -7.33 -5.73
C LEU A 119 -7.00 -8.07 -6.93
N ASP A 120 -6.61 -7.35 -7.98
CA ASP A 120 -6.01 -7.90 -9.21
C ASP A 120 -4.67 -8.62 -8.89
N MET A 121 -3.91 -8.12 -7.91
CA MET A 121 -2.69 -8.77 -7.41
C MET A 121 -2.95 -9.94 -6.45
N GLY A 122 -4.19 -10.16 -6.03
CA GLY A 122 -4.51 -11.14 -5.00
C GLY A 122 -3.80 -10.86 -3.69
N LEU A 123 -3.50 -9.59 -3.38
CA LEU A 123 -2.92 -9.20 -2.08
C LEU A 123 -3.97 -9.32 -0.97
N LEU A 124 -5.18 -8.86 -1.25
CA LEU A 124 -6.35 -8.91 -0.38
C LEU A 124 -7.57 -9.39 -1.16
N ASP A 125 -8.61 -9.79 -0.43
CA ASP A 125 -9.90 -10.18 -0.99
C ASP A 125 -10.92 -9.06 -0.81
N ALA A 126 -12.08 -9.16 -1.49
CA ALA A 126 -13.16 -8.18 -1.37
C ALA A 126 -13.67 -8.00 0.08
N THR A 127 -13.49 -9.01 0.94
CA THR A 127 -13.88 -8.97 2.36
C THR A 127 -12.89 -8.23 3.25
N ASN A 128 -11.67 -7.95 2.77
CA ASN A 128 -10.58 -7.36 3.57
C ASN A 128 -10.12 -5.99 3.02
N LEU A 129 -10.96 -5.31 2.23
CA LEU A 129 -10.64 -4.00 1.67
C LEU A 129 -10.59 -2.86 2.70
N ASP A 130 -11.05 -3.11 3.93
CA ASP A 130 -10.84 -2.23 5.09
C ASP A 130 -9.34 -2.05 5.43
N ARG A 131 -8.48 -2.93 4.92
CA ARG A 131 -7.02 -2.86 5.02
C ARG A 131 -6.36 -2.07 3.87
N VAL A 132 -7.16 -1.41 3.02
CA VAL A 132 -6.65 -0.52 1.97
C VAL A 132 -7.02 0.91 2.29
N LEU A 133 -6.02 1.71 2.70
CA LEU A 133 -6.23 3.07 3.19
C LEU A 133 -5.51 4.10 2.32
N LEU A 134 -6.18 5.20 2.05
CA LEU A 134 -5.55 6.40 1.49
C LEU A 134 -5.25 7.40 2.60
N ILE A 135 -4.06 8.01 2.59
CA ILE A 135 -3.62 8.98 3.59
C ILE A 135 -2.94 10.19 2.96
N SER A 136 -2.91 11.29 3.71
CA SER A 136 -1.90 12.34 3.54
C SER A 136 -1.17 12.53 4.86
N ALA A 137 0.08 12.06 4.93
CA ALA A 137 0.93 12.28 6.10
C ALA A 137 1.22 13.78 6.31
N ARG A 138 1.31 14.56 5.23
CA ARG A 138 1.57 16.01 5.30
C ARG A 138 0.39 16.78 5.87
N ARG A 139 -0.84 16.43 5.50
CA ARG A 139 -2.05 17.11 5.98
C ARG A 139 -2.67 16.45 7.21
N GLY A 140 -2.30 15.22 7.53
CA GLY A 140 -2.93 14.41 8.57
C GLY A 140 -4.20 13.69 8.12
N ASP A 141 -4.54 13.69 6.82
CA ASP A 141 -5.75 13.01 6.34
C ASP A 141 -5.67 11.50 6.63
N ASN A 142 -6.71 10.99 7.31
CA ASN A 142 -6.96 9.56 7.54
C ASN A 142 -5.88 8.82 8.38
N ILE A 143 -5.00 9.55 9.07
CA ILE A 143 -3.95 8.97 9.92
C ILE A 143 -4.55 8.22 11.12
N ASP A 144 -5.59 8.77 11.76
CA ASP A 144 -6.24 8.09 12.89
C ASP A 144 -6.91 6.77 12.47
N ALA A 145 -7.47 6.72 11.25
CA ALA A 145 -8.03 5.49 10.72
C ALA A 145 -6.95 4.45 10.45
N LEU A 146 -5.79 4.87 9.94
CA LEU A 146 -4.62 4.01 9.77
C LEU A 146 -4.15 3.42 11.10
N VAL A 147 -4.00 4.25 12.14
CA VAL A 147 -3.60 3.78 13.48
C VAL A 147 -4.61 2.77 14.03
N ARG A 148 -5.91 3.06 13.93
CA ARG A 148 -6.97 2.14 14.38
C ARG A 148 -6.95 0.82 13.60
N CYS A 149 -6.77 0.87 12.29
CA CYS A 149 -6.67 -0.32 11.44
C CYS A 149 -5.47 -1.20 11.85
N ILE A 150 -4.30 -0.60 12.04
CA ILE A 150 -3.09 -1.30 12.51
C ILE A 150 -3.34 -1.95 13.88
N GLN A 151 -3.88 -1.20 14.84
CA GLN A 151 -4.16 -1.71 16.18
C GLN A 151 -5.16 -2.86 16.16
N GLN A 152 -6.22 -2.77 15.35
CA GLN A 152 -7.21 -3.81 15.21
C GLN A 152 -6.59 -5.07 14.61
N HIS A 153 -5.87 -4.92 13.51
CA HIS A 153 -5.28 -6.04 12.78
C HIS A 153 -4.22 -6.79 13.59
N VAL A 154 -3.35 -6.05 14.29
CA VAL A 154 -2.36 -6.68 15.20
C VAL A 154 -3.05 -7.45 16.32
N ARG A 155 -4.15 -6.93 16.89
CA ARG A 155 -4.93 -7.66 17.91
C ARG A 155 -5.53 -8.94 17.36
N ASP A 156 -6.07 -8.90 16.14
CA ASP A 156 -6.72 -10.06 15.52
C ASP A 156 -5.70 -11.17 15.19
N ILE A 157 -4.51 -10.80 14.68
CA ILE A 157 -3.41 -11.76 14.49
C ILE A 157 -3.01 -12.44 15.80
N CYS A 158 -2.93 -11.69 16.91
CA CYS A 158 -2.53 -12.25 18.21
C CYS A 158 -3.57 -13.20 18.79
N LYS A 159 -4.86 -12.99 18.51
CA LYS A 159 -5.92 -13.91 18.94
C LYS A 159 -5.83 -15.24 18.18
N MET A 160 -5.67 -15.18 16.86
CA MET A 160 -5.56 -16.37 16.01
C MET A 160 -4.37 -17.26 16.38
N SER A 161 -3.22 -16.67 16.77
CA SER A 161 -2.05 -17.45 17.20
C SER A 161 -2.25 -18.20 18.52
N ASN A 162 -3.10 -17.70 19.42
CA ASN A 162 -3.37 -18.34 20.71
C ASN A 162 -4.35 -19.51 20.56
N ASP A 163 -5.30 -19.41 19.62
CA ASP A 163 -6.28 -20.45 19.34
C ASP A 163 -5.68 -21.65 18.59
N GLU A 164 -4.64 -21.45 17.75
CA GLU A 164 -3.90 -22.55 17.09
C GLU A 164 -2.93 -23.30 18.03
N SER A 165 -2.67 -22.77 19.23
CA SER A 165 -1.74 -23.33 20.22
C SER A 165 -2.44 -24.08 21.39
N SER A 166 -3.77 -24.18 21.36
CA SER A 166 -4.62 -24.82 22.36
C SER A 166 -5.26 -26.10 21.83
#